data_AF-A0A813GKS1-F1
#
_entry.id   AF-A0A813GKS1-F1
#
_cell.length_a   1.000
_cell.length_b   1.000
_cell.length_c   1.000
_cell.angle_alpha   90.00
_cell.angle_beta   90.00
_cell.angle_gamma   90.00
#
_symmetry.space_group_name_H-M   'P 1'
#
loop_
_entity.id
_entity.type
_entity.pdbx_description
1 polymer ?
#
loop_
_entity_poly.entity_id
_entity_poly.type
_entity_poly.pdbx_seq_one_letter_code
_entity_poly.pdbx_strand_id
1 'polypeptide(L)'
;MSSTSMVPEPIGSLMDDDILDDLQLDLGPRLGTDRSPRTSNPSKLSLQFSDKSLCRGVGVTKVLRRFWKSFNGSAGTEEDFQFGQEVHKVSAFITHNWSLNRWKKCMALCCYFHIVPAFVVSLVVQLFFFVLVLADKLPLIRADYRDVDGIDLAQSREYHVGCWCMVGGWSAFWLTLFLWADVAAMFGRSGPIVFVDKVCIDQVSIDWKAQGILAIPAWLACSDTLVAVFSDELLVKLWTCFELCTFVILGKADKIRVEPALLSYASFFVSMYVLVLVIWNQLQTLGDSSNKELESALGLEFTVTVAVLGYSGLFLLTFAVMAHWGRVCHRIRKQVHELDIRTAACFDEADRALVFRALQSLGDRHTFHRTDSEDQQLDELAIAELTVKIRSQLENAFVVSLGFNRLPVKYLVASLLPCSAKRWRAEG
;
A
#
# COMPACT_ATOMS: atom_id res chain seq x y z
N MET A 1 -7.11 15.18 22.18
CA MET A 1 -8.48 14.89 21.73
C MET A 1 -8.60 13.38 21.56
N SER A 2 -9.13 12.67 22.56
CA SER A 2 -9.43 11.24 22.40
C SER A 2 -10.71 11.12 21.59
N SER A 3 -10.59 10.64 20.35
CA SER A 3 -11.76 10.27 19.56
C SER A 3 -12.29 8.96 20.12
N THR A 4 -13.45 9.00 20.78
CA THR A 4 -14.27 7.82 21.05
C THR A 4 -14.62 7.20 19.70
N SER A 5 -13.89 6.15 19.29
CA SER A 5 -14.25 5.40 18.10
C SER A 5 -15.57 4.68 18.40
N MET A 6 -16.63 5.01 17.69
CA MET A 6 -17.81 4.15 17.64
C MET A 6 -17.35 2.75 17.23
N VAL A 7 -17.56 1.79 18.12
CA VAL A 7 -17.33 0.38 17.87
C VAL A 7 -18.40 -0.02 16.84
N PRO A 8 -18.03 -0.56 15.66
CA PRO A 8 -19.02 -1.03 14.69
C PRO A 8 -19.90 -2.11 15.35
N GLU A 9 -21.21 -2.10 15.10
CA GLU A 9 -22.08 -3.15 15.63
C GLU A 9 -21.74 -4.52 15.00
N PRO A 10 -21.81 -5.61 15.79
CA PRO A 10 -21.63 -6.98 15.28
C PRO A 10 -22.65 -7.30 14.17
N ILE A 11 -22.22 -7.98 13.11
CA ILE A 11 -23.09 -8.37 12.00
C ILE A 11 -24.10 -9.43 12.46
N GLY A 12 -23.68 -10.32 13.36
CA GLY A 12 -24.50 -11.35 13.99
C GLY A 12 -25.59 -10.80 14.91
N SER A 13 -25.46 -9.56 15.42
CA SER A 13 -26.55 -8.92 16.17
C SER A 13 -27.55 -8.17 15.30
N LEU A 14 -27.29 -8.02 14.00
CA LEU A 14 -28.17 -7.37 13.02
C LEU A 14 -29.03 -8.36 12.25
N MET A 15 -28.84 -9.66 12.45
CA MET A 15 -29.70 -10.72 11.95
C MET A 15 -30.49 -11.27 13.14
N ASP A 16 -31.80 -11.03 13.20
CA ASP A 16 -32.68 -11.64 14.21
C ASP A 16 -32.49 -13.16 14.20
N ASP A 17 -32.57 -13.80 15.38
CA ASP A 17 -32.44 -15.26 15.53
C ASP A 17 -33.44 -16.03 14.62
N ASP A 18 -34.58 -15.42 14.27
CA ASP A 18 -35.56 -15.96 13.30
C ASP A 18 -35.00 -16.08 11.86
N ILE A 19 -33.97 -15.31 11.49
CA ILE A 19 -33.26 -15.42 10.20
C ILE A 19 -32.18 -16.52 10.27
N LEU A 20 -31.67 -16.82 11.46
CA LEU A 20 -30.68 -17.88 11.72
C LEU A 20 -31.30 -19.27 11.94
N ASP A 21 -32.59 -19.35 12.31
CA ASP A 21 -33.33 -20.62 12.46
C ASP A 21 -34.03 -21.10 11.17
N ASP A 22 -34.37 -20.21 10.23
CA ASP A 22 -34.84 -20.56 8.86
C ASP A 22 -33.71 -21.10 7.93
N LEU A 23 -32.57 -21.47 8.53
CA LEU A 23 -31.30 -21.82 7.89
C LEU A 23 -30.98 -23.34 7.95
N GLN A 24 -31.98 -24.20 8.20
CA GLN A 24 -31.81 -25.66 8.20
C GLN A 24 -31.90 -26.30 6.79
N LEU A 25 -30.91 -27.15 6.50
CA LEU A 25 -30.77 -27.97 5.30
C LEU A 25 -31.90 -29.00 5.16
N ASP A 26 -32.72 -28.89 4.11
CA ASP A 26 -33.57 -29.98 3.62
C ASP A 26 -32.82 -30.73 2.51
N LEU A 27 -32.33 -31.94 2.82
CA LEU A 27 -31.76 -32.89 1.87
C LEU A 27 -32.77 -34.03 1.67
N GLY A 28 -33.62 -33.91 0.64
CA GLY A 28 -34.54 -34.97 0.23
C GLY A 28 -35.09 -34.77 -1.18
N PRO A 29 -35.14 -35.82 -2.04
CA PRO A 29 -35.59 -35.67 -3.42
C PRO A 29 -37.09 -35.95 -3.53
N ARG A 30 -37.84 -35.08 -4.24
CA ARG A 30 -39.00 -35.51 -5.04
C ARG A 30 -39.57 -34.42 -5.94
N LEU A 31 -39.83 -34.87 -7.17
CA LEU A 31 -40.66 -34.23 -8.19
C LEU A 31 -42.06 -33.92 -7.65
N GLY A 32 -42.53 -32.69 -7.89
CA GLY A 32 -43.91 -32.30 -7.60
C GLY A 32 -44.18 -30.85 -7.98
N THR A 33 -45.02 -30.66 -9.00
CA THR A 33 -45.56 -29.39 -9.46
C THR A 33 -46.51 -28.78 -8.43
N ASP A 34 -46.26 -27.56 -7.93
CA ASP A 34 -47.26 -26.47 -7.88
C ASP A 34 -46.67 -25.16 -7.31
N ARG A 35 -47.34 -24.05 -7.62
CA ARG A 35 -47.05 -22.67 -7.21
C ARG A 35 -47.16 -22.49 -5.69
N SER A 36 -46.05 -22.14 -5.05
CA SER A 36 -46.02 -21.56 -3.69
C SER A 36 -44.93 -20.46 -3.60
N PRO A 37 -44.96 -19.60 -2.57
CA PRO A 37 -44.27 -18.30 -2.56
C PRO A 37 -42.76 -18.47 -2.62
N ARG A 38 -42.07 -17.52 -3.28
CA ARG A 38 -40.60 -17.42 -3.34
C ARG A 38 -40.03 -17.35 -1.91
N THR A 39 -39.75 -18.50 -1.31
CA THR A 39 -38.81 -18.60 -0.20
C THR A 39 -37.42 -18.58 -0.83
N SER A 40 -36.80 -17.40 -0.80
CA SER A 40 -35.42 -17.22 -1.25
C SER A 40 -34.50 -18.01 -0.30
N ASN A 41 -34.07 -19.20 -0.74
CA ASN A 41 -33.01 -19.97 -0.10
C ASN A 41 -31.86 -19.03 0.32
N PRO A 42 -31.35 -19.13 1.56
CA PRO A 42 -30.34 -18.21 2.06
C PRO A 42 -29.05 -18.31 1.23
N SER A 43 -28.75 -17.18 0.58
CA SER A 43 -27.46 -16.61 0.20
C SER A 43 -26.23 -17.54 0.22
N LYS A 44 -26.15 -18.42 -0.79
CA LYS A 44 -24.89 -19.04 -1.18
C LYS A 44 -23.92 -17.93 -1.61
N LEU A 45 -22.71 -17.88 -1.03
CA LEU A 45 -21.67 -17.01 -1.58
C LEU A 45 -21.45 -17.37 -3.05
N SER A 46 -21.70 -16.38 -3.90
CA SER A 46 -21.63 -16.53 -5.33
C SER A 46 -20.40 -15.79 -5.83
N LEU A 47 -19.67 -16.42 -6.74
CA LEU A 47 -18.62 -15.75 -7.51
C LEU A 47 -19.20 -14.76 -8.54
N GLN A 48 -20.52 -14.68 -8.63
CA GLN A 48 -21.28 -13.73 -9.44
C GLN A 48 -22.16 -12.89 -8.53
N PHE A 49 -22.27 -11.61 -8.83
CA PHE A 49 -23.17 -10.72 -8.12
C PHE A 49 -24.63 -11.13 -8.38
N SER A 50 -25.44 -11.19 -7.31
CA SER A 50 -26.90 -11.40 -7.42
C SER A 50 -27.57 -10.25 -8.16
N ASP A 51 -27.12 -9.04 -7.89
CA ASP A 51 -27.48 -7.81 -8.59
C ASP A 51 -26.23 -7.15 -9.16
N LYS A 52 -26.29 -6.74 -10.43
CA LYS A 52 -25.19 -6.01 -11.08
C LYS A 52 -24.89 -4.69 -10.39
N SER A 53 -25.88 -4.07 -9.73
CA SER A 53 -25.71 -2.82 -8.97
C SER A 53 -24.73 -2.98 -7.79
N LEU A 54 -24.55 -4.21 -7.28
CA LEU A 54 -23.59 -4.51 -6.22
C LEU A 54 -22.15 -4.42 -6.71
N CYS A 55 -21.87 -4.65 -8.00
CA CYS A 55 -20.50 -4.59 -8.51
C CYS A 55 -20.07 -3.13 -8.66
N ARG A 56 -19.64 -2.52 -7.56
CA ARG A 56 -19.17 -1.14 -7.51
C ARG A 56 -17.65 -1.08 -7.37
N GLY A 57 -17.08 -0.03 -7.94
CA GLY A 57 -15.68 0.32 -7.81
C GLY A 57 -15.50 1.82 -7.83
N VAL A 58 -14.33 2.30 -7.42
CA VAL A 58 -14.01 3.72 -7.38
C VAL A 58 -12.70 3.98 -8.10
N GLY A 59 -12.62 5.04 -8.91
CA GLY A 59 -11.37 5.42 -9.56
C GLY A 59 -10.32 5.78 -8.52
N VAL A 60 -9.10 5.24 -8.64
CA VAL A 60 -8.03 5.43 -7.66
C VAL A 60 -7.74 6.92 -7.41
N THR A 61 -7.83 7.73 -8.46
CA THR A 61 -7.72 9.19 -8.41
C THR A 61 -8.69 9.81 -7.41
N LYS A 62 -9.95 9.37 -7.38
CA LYS A 62 -10.96 9.87 -6.44
C LYS A 62 -10.63 9.49 -4.99
N VAL A 63 -10.14 8.26 -4.78
CA VAL A 63 -9.75 7.76 -3.46
C VAL A 63 -8.54 8.54 -2.91
N LEU A 64 -7.57 8.83 -3.78
CA LEU A 64 -6.33 9.53 -3.46
C LEU A 64 -6.50 11.03 -3.20
N ARG A 65 -7.37 11.71 -3.96
CA ARG A 65 -7.52 13.18 -4.00
C ARG A 65 -7.88 13.84 -2.65
N ARG A 66 -8.54 13.13 -1.74
CA ARG A 66 -8.93 13.65 -0.41
C ARG A 66 -8.00 13.18 0.71
N PHE A 67 -6.71 12.98 0.41
CA PHE A 67 -5.73 12.40 1.33
C PHE A 67 -6.27 11.15 2.02
N TRP A 68 -7.02 10.34 1.28
CA TRP A 68 -7.61 9.10 1.77
C TRP A 68 -8.50 9.30 3.00
N LYS A 69 -9.29 10.37 3.05
CA LYS A 69 -10.30 10.59 4.10
C LYS A 69 -11.22 9.37 4.26
N SER A 70 -11.49 8.62 3.19
CA SER A 70 -12.24 7.36 3.24
C SER A 70 -11.61 6.33 4.19
N PHE A 71 -10.29 6.29 4.34
CA PHE A 71 -9.62 5.34 5.25
C PHE A 71 -9.63 5.78 6.73
N ASN A 72 -10.30 6.88 7.05
CA ASN A 72 -10.47 7.34 8.42
C ASN A 72 -11.65 6.63 9.09
N GLY A 73 -11.34 5.56 9.84
CA GLY A 73 -12.34 4.73 10.52
C GLY A 73 -13.18 3.85 9.59
N SER A 74 -13.79 2.82 10.16
CA SER A 74 -14.63 1.86 9.42
C SER A 74 -16.02 2.38 9.08
N ALA A 75 -16.57 3.30 9.87
CA ALA A 75 -17.90 3.87 9.63
C ALA A 75 -17.91 4.67 8.32
N GLY A 76 -18.70 4.22 7.34
CA GLY A 76 -18.97 4.92 6.09
C GLY A 76 -20.21 5.79 6.17
N THR A 77 -20.31 6.68 5.19
CA THR A 77 -21.46 7.57 4.98
C THR A 77 -22.10 7.26 3.64
N GLU A 78 -23.34 7.70 3.44
CA GLU A 78 -24.01 7.63 2.14
C GLU A 78 -23.20 8.36 1.04
N GLU A 79 -22.56 9.48 1.39
CA GLU A 79 -21.64 10.19 0.49
C GLU A 79 -20.47 9.29 0.05
N ASP A 80 -19.90 8.51 0.97
CA ASP A 80 -18.82 7.57 0.67
C ASP A 80 -19.27 6.55 -0.40
N PHE A 81 -20.49 6.01 -0.27
CA PHE A 81 -21.05 5.03 -1.20
C PHE A 81 -21.35 5.61 -2.59
N GLN A 82 -21.80 6.87 -2.64
CA GLN A 82 -22.06 7.60 -3.89
C GLN A 82 -20.79 7.92 -4.68
N PHE A 83 -19.60 7.87 -4.06
CA PHE A 83 -18.34 7.98 -4.80
C PHE A 83 -18.03 6.75 -5.67
N GLY A 84 -18.55 5.58 -5.28
CA GLY A 84 -18.51 4.37 -6.08
C GLY A 84 -19.33 4.50 -7.35
N GLN A 85 -18.96 3.76 -8.38
CA GLN A 85 -19.73 3.62 -9.61
C GLN A 85 -19.88 2.13 -9.93
N GLU A 86 -20.98 1.75 -10.56
CA GLU A 86 -21.17 0.40 -11.06
C GLU A 86 -20.13 0.08 -12.13
N VAL A 87 -19.52 -1.09 -12.04
CA VAL A 87 -18.47 -1.57 -12.93
C VAL A 87 -18.65 -3.06 -13.19
N HIS A 88 -18.08 -3.55 -14.28
CA HIS A 88 -18.04 -4.99 -14.56
C HIS A 88 -16.79 -5.67 -13.99
N LYS A 89 -15.75 -4.88 -13.73
CA LYS A 89 -14.42 -5.35 -13.36
C LYS A 89 -13.70 -4.29 -12.55
N VAL A 90 -12.88 -4.72 -11.59
CA VAL A 90 -11.98 -3.82 -10.85
C VAL A 90 -10.53 -4.19 -11.14
N SER A 91 -9.68 -3.17 -11.32
CA SER A 91 -8.26 -3.35 -11.62
C SER A 91 -7.49 -3.85 -10.40
N ALA A 92 -7.89 -3.44 -9.19
CA ALA A 92 -7.27 -3.88 -7.95
C ALA A 92 -8.29 -3.99 -6.81
N PHE A 93 -8.20 -5.05 -6.02
CA PHE A 93 -8.86 -5.19 -4.72
C PHE A 93 -7.90 -4.73 -3.62
N ILE A 94 -8.28 -3.72 -2.84
CA ILE A 94 -7.40 -3.20 -1.77
C ILE A 94 -7.76 -3.88 -0.45
N THR A 95 -7.00 -4.92 -0.07
CA THR A 95 -7.11 -5.51 1.28
C THR A 95 -6.23 -4.73 2.26
N HIS A 96 -6.80 -4.41 3.41
CA HIS A 96 -6.13 -3.58 4.39
C HIS A 96 -6.70 -3.77 5.79
N ASN A 97 -5.99 -3.23 6.78
CA ASN A 97 -6.47 -3.22 8.15
C ASN A 97 -6.94 -1.83 8.58
N TRP A 98 -8.18 -1.71 9.07
CA TRP A 98 -8.76 -0.49 9.63
C TRP A 98 -7.95 0.16 10.77
N SER A 99 -7.24 -0.60 11.62
CA SER A 99 -6.42 -0.06 12.71
C SER A 99 -5.16 0.67 12.24
N LEU A 100 -4.69 0.38 11.02
CA LEU A 100 -3.48 1.01 10.49
C LEU A 100 -3.72 2.50 10.24
N ASN A 101 -2.77 3.34 10.66
CA ASN A 101 -2.84 4.78 10.47
C ASN A 101 -3.07 5.15 8.99
N ARG A 102 -4.02 6.06 8.74
CA ARG A 102 -4.43 6.49 7.39
C ARG A 102 -3.26 6.95 6.52
N TRP A 103 -2.28 7.65 7.08
CA TRP A 103 -1.15 8.16 6.31
C TRP A 103 -0.24 7.03 5.84
N LYS A 104 -0.06 5.97 6.64
CA LYS A 104 0.73 4.80 6.23
C LYS A 104 0.06 4.08 5.05
N LYS A 105 -1.28 3.94 5.08
CA LYS A 105 -2.05 3.39 3.95
C LYS A 105 -1.94 4.26 2.70
N CYS A 106 -2.14 5.57 2.87
CA CYS A 106 -2.01 6.56 1.81
C CYS A 106 -0.64 6.47 1.14
N MET A 107 0.45 6.50 1.91
CA MET A 107 1.82 6.40 1.38
C MET A 107 2.03 5.09 0.62
N ALA A 108 1.59 3.96 1.18
CA ALA A 108 1.70 2.64 0.54
C ALA A 108 1.03 2.62 -0.84
N LEU A 109 -0.18 3.15 -0.91
CA LEU A 109 -0.97 3.14 -2.13
C LEU A 109 -0.48 4.20 -3.13
N CYS A 110 -0.01 5.37 -2.68
CA CYS A 110 0.71 6.32 -3.55
C CYS A 110 1.96 5.67 -4.15
N CYS A 111 2.77 4.96 -3.36
CA CYS A 111 3.93 4.24 -3.85
C CYS A 111 3.56 3.08 -4.80
N TYR A 112 2.39 2.46 -4.62
CA TYR A 112 1.91 1.45 -5.57
C TYR A 112 1.49 2.05 -6.90
N PHE A 113 0.63 3.07 -6.89
CA PHE A 113 0.01 3.61 -8.10
C PHE A 113 0.82 4.70 -8.81
N HIS A 114 1.61 5.50 -8.10
CA HIS A 114 2.19 6.74 -8.61
C HIS A 114 3.73 6.76 -8.66
N ILE A 115 4.43 5.72 -8.21
CA ILE A 115 5.89 5.77 -8.13
C ILE A 115 6.57 5.90 -9.49
N VAL A 116 6.03 5.25 -10.52
CA VAL A 116 6.56 5.32 -11.90
C VAL A 116 6.42 6.73 -12.48
N PRO A 117 5.22 7.35 -12.53
CA PRO A 117 5.11 8.72 -13.03
C PRO A 117 5.90 9.71 -12.18
N ALA A 118 5.95 9.53 -10.85
CA ALA A 118 6.77 10.38 -9.97
C ALA A 118 8.26 10.31 -10.34
N PHE A 119 8.78 9.12 -10.60
CA PHE A 119 10.15 8.93 -11.04
C PHE A 119 10.42 9.58 -12.40
N VAL A 120 9.56 9.34 -13.39
CA VAL A 120 9.72 9.91 -14.74
C VAL A 120 9.69 11.43 -14.72
N VAL A 121 8.69 12.03 -14.04
CA VAL A 121 8.59 13.50 -13.92
C VAL A 121 9.79 14.08 -13.18
N SER A 122 10.25 13.41 -12.12
CA SER A 122 11.48 13.81 -11.42
C SER A 122 12.68 13.88 -12.38
N LEU A 123 12.91 12.82 -13.17
CA LEU A 123 14.02 12.79 -14.14
C LEU A 123 13.91 13.89 -15.20
N VAL A 124 12.70 14.14 -15.73
CA VAL A 124 12.48 15.21 -16.71
C VAL A 124 12.79 16.58 -16.11
N VAL A 125 12.35 16.83 -14.87
CA VAL A 125 12.63 18.09 -14.17
C VAL A 125 14.12 18.24 -13.85
N GLN A 126 14.80 17.16 -13.44
CA GLN A 126 16.25 17.17 -13.24
C GLN A 126 16.99 17.53 -14.53
N LEU A 127 16.62 16.90 -15.65
CA LEU A 127 17.22 17.16 -16.95
C LEU A 127 16.96 18.60 -17.40
N PHE A 128 15.75 19.12 -17.18
CA PHE A 128 15.41 20.50 -17.49
C PHE A 128 16.31 21.48 -16.71
N PHE A 129 16.45 21.31 -15.38
CA PHE A 129 17.34 22.14 -14.58
C PHE A 129 18.81 21.99 -14.99
N PHE A 130 19.24 20.79 -15.36
CA PHE A 130 20.58 20.54 -15.87
C PHE A 130 20.85 21.31 -17.16
N VAL A 131 19.92 21.30 -18.11
CA VAL A 131 20.02 22.07 -19.37
C VAL A 131 20.07 23.58 -19.09
N LEU A 132 19.25 24.09 -18.16
CA LEU A 132 19.29 25.50 -17.77
C LEU A 132 20.63 25.91 -17.14
N VAL A 133 21.25 25.02 -16.36
CA VAL A 133 22.60 25.23 -15.82
C VAL A 133 23.64 25.23 -16.94
N LEU A 134 23.56 24.31 -17.91
CA LEU A 134 24.47 24.27 -19.05
C LEU A 134 24.32 25.48 -19.99
N ALA A 135 23.13 26.07 -20.06
CA ALA A 135 22.84 27.25 -20.85
C ALA A 135 23.14 28.57 -20.11
N ASP A 136 23.80 28.51 -18.95
CA ASP A 136 24.11 29.63 -18.07
C ASP A 136 22.87 30.47 -17.68
N LYS A 137 21.69 29.85 -17.67
CA LYS A 137 20.43 30.47 -17.22
C LYS A 137 20.19 30.30 -15.73
N LEU A 138 20.79 29.28 -15.13
CA LEU A 138 20.81 29.09 -13.69
C LEU A 138 22.25 29.13 -13.18
N PRO A 139 22.47 29.78 -12.03
CA PRO A 139 23.80 29.89 -11.47
C PRO A 139 24.30 28.52 -11.04
N LEU A 140 25.53 28.22 -11.43
CA LEU A 140 26.29 27.12 -10.91
C LEU A 140 26.92 27.54 -9.59
N ILE A 141 26.57 26.87 -8.50
CA ILE A 141 27.17 27.17 -7.20
C ILE A 141 28.62 26.70 -7.22
N ARG A 142 29.54 27.65 -7.12
CA ARG A 142 30.98 27.41 -7.03
C ARG A 142 31.34 27.18 -5.57
N ALA A 143 31.94 26.02 -5.30
CA ALA A 143 32.54 25.75 -4.00
C ALA A 143 34.05 25.92 -4.16
N ASP A 144 34.58 27.03 -3.65
CA ASP A 144 36.02 27.27 -3.61
C ASP A 144 36.59 26.57 -2.38
N TYR A 145 37.23 25.42 -2.58
CA TYR A 145 38.08 24.83 -1.54
C TYR A 145 39.40 25.61 -1.53
N ARG A 146 39.59 26.50 -0.56
CA ARG A 146 40.93 27.03 -0.25
C ARG A 146 41.69 25.97 0.54
N ASP A 147 42.97 25.79 0.21
CA ASP A 147 43.87 24.95 0.99
C ASP A 147 43.89 25.40 2.45
N VAL A 148 43.46 24.51 3.34
CA VAL A 148 43.36 24.78 4.79
C VAL A 148 44.74 24.87 5.44
N ASP A 149 45.81 24.44 4.76
CA ASP A 149 47.15 24.33 5.34
C ASP A 149 48.24 25.16 4.64
N GLY A 150 47.89 26.07 3.73
CA GLY A 150 48.89 26.87 2.99
C GLY A 150 49.86 26.01 2.14
N ILE A 151 49.55 24.72 1.97
CA ILE A 151 50.17 23.88 0.96
C ILE A 151 49.58 24.38 -0.35
N ASP A 152 50.35 25.13 -1.12
CA ASP A 152 49.99 25.48 -2.50
C ASP A 152 49.87 24.18 -3.32
N LEU A 153 48.71 23.50 -3.25
CA LEU A 153 48.32 22.62 -4.32
C LEU A 153 47.99 23.57 -5.48
N ALA A 154 48.98 23.82 -6.33
CA ALA A 154 48.94 24.70 -7.50
C ALA A 154 47.83 24.36 -8.54
N GLN A 155 46.88 23.51 -8.17
CA GLN A 155 45.76 23.08 -8.96
C GLN A 155 44.49 23.09 -8.11
N SER A 156 44.07 24.28 -7.67
CA SER A 156 42.74 24.49 -7.10
C SER A 156 41.69 24.06 -8.14
N ARG A 157 41.13 22.86 -7.96
CA ARG A 157 40.06 22.36 -8.82
C ARG A 157 38.76 23.04 -8.39
N GLU A 158 38.23 23.90 -9.26
CA GLU A 158 36.89 24.45 -9.11
C GLU A 158 35.86 23.31 -9.14
N TYR A 159 35.21 23.04 -8.02
CA TYR A 159 34.07 22.13 -7.97
C TYR A 159 32.78 22.91 -8.15
N HIS A 160 31.93 22.36 -9.00
CA HIS A 160 30.65 22.95 -9.35
C HIS A 160 29.52 22.01 -8.93
N VAL A 161 28.59 22.50 -8.11
CA VAL A 161 27.45 21.72 -7.63
C VAL A 161 26.16 22.25 -8.23
N GLY A 162 25.44 21.39 -8.96
CA GLY A 162 24.13 21.70 -9.54
C GLY A 162 23.00 21.41 -8.56
N CYS A 163 22.77 22.29 -7.57
CA CYS A 163 21.72 22.08 -6.56
C CYS A 163 20.29 22.10 -7.12
N TRP A 164 20.06 22.90 -8.17
CA TRP A 164 18.76 23.05 -8.82
C TRP A 164 18.21 21.72 -9.34
N CYS A 165 19.09 20.87 -9.89
CA CYS A 165 18.72 19.55 -10.35
C CYS A 165 18.21 18.68 -9.19
N MET A 166 18.96 18.65 -8.07
CA MET A 166 18.60 17.84 -6.90
C MET A 166 17.29 18.31 -6.26
N VAL A 167 17.18 19.60 -5.92
CA VAL A 167 16.00 20.17 -5.25
C VAL A 167 14.79 20.10 -6.17
N GLY A 168 14.95 20.46 -7.44
CA GLY A 168 13.89 20.42 -8.44
C GLY A 168 13.38 19.01 -8.69
N GLY A 169 14.29 18.06 -8.91
CA GLY A 169 13.98 16.65 -9.10
C GLY A 169 13.26 16.04 -7.89
N TRP A 170 13.78 16.26 -6.69
CA TRP A 170 13.16 15.78 -5.45
C TRP A 170 11.76 16.37 -5.26
N SER A 171 11.60 17.68 -5.51
CA SER A 171 10.32 18.36 -5.31
C SER A 171 9.29 17.84 -6.31
N ALA A 172 9.70 17.70 -7.58
CA ALA A 172 8.88 17.11 -8.63
C ALA A 172 8.48 15.67 -8.30
N PHE A 173 9.38 14.86 -7.74
CA PHE A 173 9.06 13.49 -7.32
C PHE A 173 7.92 13.46 -6.30
N TRP A 174 8.05 14.16 -5.18
CA TRP A 174 7.04 14.12 -4.11
C TRP A 174 5.74 14.79 -4.49
N LEU A 175 5.80 15.95 -5.17
CA LEU A 175 4.60 16.60 -5.69
C LEU A 175 3.86 15.68 -6.65
N THR A 176 4.58 15.02 -7.56
CA THR A 176 3.94 14.06 -8.48
C THR A 176 3.41 12.85 -7.71
N LEU A 177 4.15 12.28 -6.76
CA LEU A 177 3.70 11.11 -6.01
C LEU A 177 2.36 11.35 -5.31
N PHE A 178 2.13 12.54 -4.73
CA PHE A 178 0.88 12.88 -4.06
C PHE A 178 -0.20 13.43 -4.98
N LEU A 179 0.17 14.22 -5.97
CA LEU A 179 -0.76 14.98 -6.81
C LEU A 179 -0.96 14.37 -8.20
N TRP A 180 -0.33 13.23 -8.52
CA TRP A 180 -0.48 12.60 -9.83
C TRP A 180 -1.94 12.25 -10.15
N ALA A 181 -2.72 11.90 -9.13
CA ALA A 181 -4.16 11.68 -9.26
C ALA A 181 -4.85 12.91 -9.88
N ASP A 182 -4.59 14.10 -9.33
CA ASP A 182 -5.14 15.37 -9.84
C ASP A 182 -4.57 15.73 -11.21
N VAL A 183 -3.26 15.57 -11.40
CA VAL A 183 -2.59 15.84 -12.69
C VAL A 183 -3.17 14.96 -13.79
N ALA A 184 -3.31 13.65 -13.56
CA ALA A 184 -3.91 12.73 -14.51
C ALA A 184 -5.36 13.10 -14.83
N ALA A 185 -6.14 13.53 -13.83
CA ALA A 185 -7.50 13.99 -14.02
C ALA A 185 -7.60 15.24 -14.91
N MET A 186 -6.65 16.19 -14.78
CA MET A 186 -6.59 17.37 -15.66
C MET A 186 -6.38 16.99 -17.13
N PHE A 187 -5.75 15.85 -17.41
CA PHE A 187 -5.59 15.30 -18.76
C PHE A 187 -6.69 14.31 -19.17
N GLY A 188 -7.83 14.30 -18.45
CA GLY A 188 -8.95 13.41 -18.74
C GLY A 188 -8.65 11.92 -18.50
N ARG A 189 -7.56 11.59 -17.81
CA ARG A 189 -7.20 10.19 -17.51
C ARG A 189 -7.87 9.76 -16.20
N SER A 190 -8.85 8.88 -16.31
CA SER A 190 -9.33 8.11 -15.17
C SER A 190 -8.30 7.04 -14.82
N GLY A 191 -7.70 7.12 -13.63
CA GLY A 191 -6.84 6.05 -13.12
C GLY A 191 -7.57 4.71 -12.97
N PRO A 192 -6.87 3.63 -12.57
CA PRO A 192 -7.49 2.31 -12.41
C PRO A 192 -8.69 2.36 -11.47
N ILE A 193 -9.71 1.54 -11.75
CA ILE A 193 -10.85 1.36 -10.84
C ILE A 193 -10.43 0.35 -9.78
N VAL A 194 -10.62 0.70 -8.52
CA VAL A 194 -10.26 -0.13 -7.38
C VAL A 194 -11.49 -0.44 -6.53
N PHE A 195 -11.46 -1.59 -5.86
CA PHE A 195 -12.39 -1.90 -4.80
C PHE A 195 -11.82 -1.41 -3.46
N VAL A 196 -12.62 -0.62 -2.74
CA VAL A 196 -12.40 -0.20 -1.37
C VAL A 196 -13.71 -0.44 -0.64
N ASP A 197 -13.69 -1.39 0.30
CA ASP A 197 -14.83 -1.83 1.12
C ASP A 197 -15.79 -0.69 1.51
N LYS A 198 -15.30 0.34 2.20
CA LYS A 198 -16.12 1.45 2.70
C LYS A 198 -16.83 2.27 1.61
N VAL A 199 -16.26 2.31 0.41
CA VAL A 199 -16.80 3.10 -0.72
C VAL A 199 -17.68 2.23 -1.62
N CYS A 200 -17.38 0.94 -1.72
CA CYS A 200 -18.03 0.04 -2.67
C CYS A 200 -19.18 -0.75 -2.03
N ILE A 201 -19.19 -0.88 -0.71
CA ILE A 201 -20.27 -1.49 0.07
C ILE A 201 -21.02 -0.37 0.79
N ASP A 202 -22.34 -0.36 0.65
CA ASP A 202 -23.21 0.55 1.41
C ASP A 202 -23.01 0.31 2.90
N GLN A 203 -22.52 1.31 3.64
CA GLN A 203 -22.26 1.20 5.07
C GLN A 203 -23.46 1.65 5.92
N VAL A 204 -24.48 2.24 5.31
CA VAL A 204 -25.65 2.84 5.97
C VAL A 204 -26.82 1.86 5.99
N SER A 205 -27.14 1.25 4.84
CA SER A 205 -28.21 0.26 4.78
C SER A 205 -27.72 -1.11 5.23
N ILE A 206 -28.34 -1.66 6.28
CA ILE A 206 -27.98 -2.96 6.87
C ILE A 206 -28.08 -4.09 5.83
N ASP A 207 -29.17 -4.13 5.06
CA ASP A 207 -29.41 -5.18 4.05
C ASP A 207 -28.38 -5.12 2.92
N TRP A 208 -28.12 -3.92 2.40
CA TRP A 208 -27.14 -3.73 1.32
C TRP A 208 -25.70 -3.94 1.81
N LYS A 209 -25.41 -3.60 3.07
CA LYS A 209 -24.15 -3.93 3.71
C LYS A 209 -23.95 -5.44 3.79
N ALA A 210 -24.96 -6.18 4.25
CA ALA A 210 -24.90 -7.63 4.36
C ALA A 210 -24.70 -8.27 2.97
N GLN A 211 -25.47 -7.85 1.97
CA GLN A 211 -25.31 -8.30 0.58
C GLN A 211 -23.92 -7.96 0.01
N GLY A 212 -23.41 -6.78 0.32
CA GLY A 212 -22.08 -6.35 -0.09
C GLY A 212 -20.95 -7.11 0.62
N ILE A 213 -21.13 -7.55 1.86
CA ILE A 213 -20.14 -8.42 2.52
C ILE A 213 -20.17 -9.82 1.90
N LEU A 214 -21.36 -10.36 1.66
CA LEU A 214 -21.56 -11.67 1.04
C LEU A 214 -21.03 -11.74 -0.41
N ALA A 215 -20.97 -10.60 -1.10
CA ALA A 215 -20.45 -10.54 -2.46
C ALA A 215 -18.92 -10.36 -2.55
N ILE A 216 -18.17 -10.25 -1.43
CA ILE A 216 -16.69 -10.09 -1.43
C ILE A 216 -15.95 -11.07 -2.38
N PRO A 217 -16.27 -12.38 -2.41
CA PRO A 217 -15.66 -13.31 -3.37
C PRO A 217 -15.93 -12.97 -4.83
N ALA A 218 -17.09 -12.39 -5.16
CA ALA A 218 -17.38 -11.94 -6.52
C ALA A 218 -16.48 -10.76 -6.91
N TRP A 219 -16.21 -9.81 -6.00
CA TRP A 219 -15.21 -8.76 -6.27
C TRP A 219 -13.81 -9.35 -6.44
N LEU A 220 -13.38 -10.29 -5.59
CA LEU A 220 -12.08 -10.96 -5.75
C LEU A 220 -11.99 -11.72 -7.09
N ALA A 221 -13.09 -12.36 -7.52
CA ALA A 221 -13.20 -13.02 -8.81
C ALA A 221 -13.12 -12.05 -9.99
N CYS A 222 -13.73 -10.87 -9.90
CA CYS A 222 -13.65 -9.84 -10.95
C CYS A 222 -12.42 -8.93 -10.84
N SER A 223 -11.60 -9.06 -9.79
CA SER A 223 -10.38 -8.27 -9.60
C SER A 223 -9.20 -8.80 -10.40
N ASP A 224 -8.46 -7.90 -11.07
CA ASP A 224 -7.20 -8.26 -11.74
C ASP A 224 -6.06 -8.51 -10.76
N THR A 225 -5.95 -7.69 -9.73
CA THR A 225 -4.87 -7.77 -8.73
C THR A 225 -5.44 -7.63 -7.32
N LEU A 226 -4.75 -8.20 -6.34
CA LEU A 226 -5.05 -7.97 -4.92
C LEU A 226 -3.88 -7.20 -4.32
N VAL A 227 -4.14 -6.00 -3.83
CA VAL A 227 -3.13 -5.12 -3.22
C VAL A 227 -3.29 -5.20 -1.71
N ALA A 228 -2.37 -5.89 -1.06
CA ALA A 228 -2.34 -6.06 0.38
C ALA A 228 -1.48 -4.98 1.03
N VAL A 229 -2.15 -4.01 1.66
CA VAL A 229 -1.47 -2.97 2.46
C VAL A 229 -1.03 -3.60 3.77
N PHE A 230 0.21 -4.07 3.80
CA PHE A 230 0.71 -4.94 4.85
C PHE A 230 0.93 -4.18 6.18
N SER A 231 0.43 -4.77 7.26
CA SER A 231 0.71 -4.43 8.66
C SER A 231 0.87 -5.69 9.49
N ASP A 232 1.41 -5.56 10.70
CA ASP A 232 1.60 -6.67 11.65
C ASP A 232 0.27 -7.35 12.07
N GLU A 233 -0.88 -6.80 11.71
CA GLU A 233 -2.21 -7.33 12.04
C GLU A 233 -2.97 -7.85 10.81
N LEU A 234 -2.41 -7.74 9.59
CA LEU A 234 -3.11 -8.12 8.37
C LEU A 234 -3.46 -9.61 8.34
N LEU A 235 -2.53 -10.49 8.74
CA LEU A 235 -2.75 -11.94 8.76
C LEU A 235 -3.37 -12.44 10.07
N VAL A 236 -3.71 -11.53 10.97
CA VAL A 236 -4.38 -11.86 12.24
C VAL A 236 -5.90 -11.80 12.08
N LYS A 237 -6.42 -10.96 11.18
CA LYS A 237 -7.85 -10.73 11.02
C LYS A 237 -8.51 -11.75 10.08
N LEU A 238 -9.65 -12.26 10.48
CA LEU A 238 -10.38 -13.31 9.75
C LEU A 238 -10.71 -12.90 8.31
N TRP A 239 -11.32 -11.73 8.11
CA TRP A 239 -11.74 -11.25 6.80
C TRP A 239 -10.58 -11.00 5.83
N THR A 240 -9.46 -10.44 6.30
CA THR A 240 -8.28 -10.24 5.45
C THR A 240 -7.61 -11.57 5.10
N CYS A 241 -7.58 -12.54 6.02
CA CYS A 241 -7.18 -13.92 5.72
C CYS A 241 -8.11 -14.55 4.68
N PHE A 242 -9.42 -14.41 4.84
CA PHE A 242 -10.42 -14.89 3.89
C PHE A 242 -10.22 -14.32 2.48
N GLU A 243 -9.96 -13.01 2.35
CA GLU A 243 -9.71 -12.35 1.07
C GLU A 243 -8.47 -12.93 0.36
N LEU A 244 -7.37 -13.09 1.10
CA LEU A 244 -6.14 -13.71 0.59
C LEU A 244 -6.36 -15.16 0.17
N CYS A 245 -7.00 -15.95 1.04
CA CYS A 245 -7.32 -17.35 0.79
C CYS A 245 -8.19 -17.51 -0.47
N THR A 246 -9.26 -16.71 -0.57
CA THR A 246 -10.17 -16.71 -1.71
C THR A 246 -9.44 -16.36 -3.00
N PHE A 247 -8.57 -15.35 -2.99
CA PHE A 247 -7.82 -14.95 -4.19
C PHE A 247 -6.82 -16.03 -4.64
N VAL A 248 -6.24 -16.79 -3.70
CA VAL A 248 -5.39 -17.95 -4.00
C VAL A 248 -6.20 -19.13 -4.55
N ILE A 249 -7.37 -19.43 -3.96
CA ILE A 249 -8.28 -20.49 -4.46
C ILE A 249 -8.72 -20.22 -5.89
N LEU A 250 -8.96 -18.95 -6.22
CA LEU A 250 -9.27 -18.48 -7.57
C LEU A 250 -8.09 -18.57 -8.55
N GLY A 251 -6.94 -19.11 -8.13
CA GLY A 251 -5.76 -19.33 -8.96
C GLY A 251 -4.99 -18.06 -9.32
N LYS A 252 -5.12 -16.99 -8.51
CA LYS A 252 -4.52 -15.67 -8.78
C LYS A 252 -3.39 -15.29 -7.81
N ALA A 253 -2.71 -16.28 -7.22
CA ALA A 253 -1.67 -16.04 -6.21
C ALA A 253 -0.52 -15.14 -6.72
N ASP A 254 -0.15 -15.28 -8.00
CA ASP A 254 0.88 -14.47 -8.69
C ASP A 254 0.50 -12.99 -8.84
N LYS A 255 -0.79 -12.66 -8.68
CA LYS A 255 -1.33 -11.30 -8.81
C LYS A 255 -1.53 -10.61 -7.46
N ILE A 256 -1.10 -11.24 -6.37
CA ILE A 256 -1.05 -10.62 -5.04
C ILE A 256 0.16 -9.68 -4.99
N ARG A 257 -0.09 -8.42 -4.65
CA ARG A 257 0.91 -7.37 -4.50
C ARG A 257 0.92 -6.90 -3.06
N VAL A 258 2.03 -7.11 -2.37
CA VAL A 258 2.18 -6.73 -0.97
C VAL A 258 2.88 -5.38 -0.89
N GLU A 259 2.23 -4.40 -0.25
CA GLU A 259 2.78 -3.07 -0.06
C GLU A 259 3.04 -2.76 1.42
N PRO A 260 4.32 -2.66 1.83
CA PRO A 260 4.66 -2.38 3.21
C PRO A 260 4.37 -0.93 3.59
N ALA A 261 3.36 -0.74 4.44
CA ALA A 261 2.91 0.60 4.82
C ALA A 261 3.95 1.40 5.60
N LEU A 262 4.75 0.73 6.44
CA LEU A 262 5.81 1.38 7.19
C LEU A 262 6.97 1.85 6.30
N LEU A 263 7.34 1.07 5.28
CA LEU A 263 8.50 1.39 4.48
C LEU A 263 8.25 2.61 3.60
N SER A 264 7.09 2.69 2.97
CA SER A 264 6.65 3.87 2.22
C SER A 264 6.69 5.13 3.08
N TYR A 265 6.20 5.01 4.32
CA TYR A 265 6.21 6.09 5.29
C TYR A 265 7.64 6.47 5.72
N ALA A 266 8.51 5.50 6.02
CA ALA A 266 9.89 5.75 6.42
C ALA A 266 10.72 6.40 5.30
N SER A 267 10.55 5.95 4.05
CA SER A 267 11.23 6.52 2.88
C SER A 267 10.90 7.99 2.68
N PHE A 268 9.67 8.41 2.98
CA PHE A 268 9.32 9.84 2.99
C PHE A 268 10.22 10.62 3.95
N PHE A 269 10.29 10.25 5.24
CA PHE A 269 11.11 10.97 6.22
C PHE A 269 12.61 10.92 5.93
N VAL A 270 13.12 9.77 5.48
CA VAL A 270 14.52 9.63 5.06
C VAL A 270 14.82 10.60 3.91
N SER A 271 13.95 10.67 2.90
CA SER A 271 14.14 11.60 1.78
C SER A 271 14.02 13.08 2.17
N MET A 272 13.14 13.42 3.13
CA MET A 272 13.03 14.78 3.68
C MET A 272 14.30 15.16 4.42
N TYR A 273 14.83 14.25 5.22
CA TYR A 273 16.08 14.45 5.94
C TYR A 273 17.26 14.67 4.98
N VAL A 274 17.37 13.83 3.94
CA VAL A 274 18.38 14.02 2.88
C VAL A 274 18.24 15.38 2.21
N LEU A 275 17.01 15.81 1.88
CA LEU A 275 16.80 17.14 1.29
C LEU A 275 17.27 18.26 2.23
N VAL A 276 16.92 18.19 3.51
CA VAL A 276 17.34 19.20 4.50
C VAL A 276 18.87 19.29 4.57
N LEU A 277 19.57 18.16 4.58
CA LEU A 277 21.04 18.14 4.54
C LEU A 277 21.58 18.76 3.25
N VAL A 278 20.96 18.47 2.10
CA VAL A 278 21.35 19.06 0.82
C VAL A 278 21.17 20.57 0.84
N ILE A 279 19.99 21.07 1.24
CA ILE A 279 19.70 22.51 1.32
C ILE A 279 20.66 23.19 2.29
N TRP A 280 20.87 22.61 3.47
CA TRP A 280 21.80 23.12 4.46
C TRP A 280 23.21 23.28 3.90
N ASN A 281 23.75 22.24 3.26
CA ASN A 281 25.07 22.30 2.64
C ASN A 281 25.16 23.41 1.56
N GLN A 282 24.08 23.65 0.81
CA GLN A 282 24.07 24.74 -0.17
C GLN A 282 24.05 26.12 0.49
N LEU A 283 23.28 26.30 1.57
CA LEU A 283 23.22 27.56 2.29
C LEU A 283 24.59 27.94 2.88
N GLN A 284 25.35 26.96 3.36
CA GLN A 284 26.72 27.17 3.84
C GLN A 284 27.64 27.66 2.72
N THR A 285 27.60 27.02 1.55
CA THR A 285 28.41 27.45 0.39
C THR A 285 28.07 28.87 -0.08
N LEU A 286 26.82 29.31 0.09
CA LEU A 286 26.42 30.68 -0.22
C LEU A 286 26.88 31.68 0.86
N GLY A 287 26.84 31.31 2.14
CA GLY A 287 27.23 32.15 3.27
C GLY A 287 28.71 32.56 3.24
N ASP A 288 29.60 31.59 3.01
CA ASP A 288 31.06 31.77 2.97
C ASP A 288 31.52 32.84 1.96
N SER A 289 30.72 33.10 0.93
CA SER A 289 31.03 34.12 -0.08
C SER A 289 30.95 35.56 0.45
N SER A 290 30.22 35.79 1.55
CA SER A 290 29.83 37.13 2.01
C SER A 290 30.60 37.66 3.22
N ASN A 291 31.12 36.81 4.11
CA ASN A 291 31.74 37.21 5.38
C ASN A 291 33.14 36.62 5.60
N LYS A 292 34.16 37.20 4.93
CA LYS A 292 35.52 36.62 4.92
C LYS A 292 36.35 36.78 6.20
N GLU A 293 35.96 37.65 7.14
CA GLU A 293 36.81 37.97 8.31
C GLU A 293 36.26 37.53 9.68
N LEU A 294 34.98 37.19 9.81
CA LEU A 294 34.37 36.88 11.11
C LEU A 294 34.12 35.37 11.36
N GLU A 295 34.21 34.52 10.33
CA GLU A 295 33.77 33.11 10.39
C GLU A 295 34.91 32.05 10.44
N SER A 296 36.18 32.43 10.36
CA SER A 296 37.25 31.51 9.94
C SER A 296 37.64 30.39 10.91
N ALA A 297 37.11 30.37 12.15
CA ALA A 297 37.33 29.27 13.09
C ALA A 297 36.02 28.63 13.58
N LEU A 298 35.06 29.43 14.03
CA LEU A 298 33.78 28.93 14.53
C LEU A 298 32.89 28.34 13.41
N GLY A 299 33.01 28.84 12.17
CA GLY A 299 32.21 28.37 11.04
C GLY A 299 32.62 26.97 10.54
N LEU A 300 33.92 26.68 10.51
CA LEU A 300 34.43 25.38 10.06
C LEU A 300 34.09 24.27 11.05
N GLU A 301 34.33 24.50 12.35
CA GLU A 301 33.99 23.53 13.39
C GLU A 301 32.49 23.23 13.43
N PHE A 302 31.65 24.27 13.31
CA PHE A 302 30.20 24.11 13.25
C PHE A 302 29.76 23.34 12.00
N THR A 303 30.31 23.66 10.82
CA THR A 303 29.98 22.98 9.56
C THR A 303 30.38 21.50 9.58
N VAL A 304 31.60 21.20 10.02
CA VAL A 304 32.06 19.81 10.18
C VAL A 304 31.17 19.07 11.17
N THR A 305 30.82 19.71 12.29
CA THR A 305 29.93 19.12 13.30
C THR A 305 28.56 18.80 12.72
N VAL A 306 27.93 19.73 12.01
CA VAL A 306 26.61 19.51 11.40
C VAL A 306 26.68 18.44 10.31
N ALA A 307 27.74 18.41 9.50
CA ALA A 307 27.93 17.38 8.49
C ALA A 307 28.09 16.00 9.15
N VAL A 308 28.99 15.86 10.12
CA VAL A 308 29.23 14.60 10.83
C VAL A 308 27.96 14.12 11.53
N LEU A 309 27.28 14.98 12.30
CA LEU A 309 26.04 14.63 12.98
C LEU A 309 24.90 14.34 12.00
N GLY A 310 24.81 15.09 10.91
CA GLY A 310 23.81 14.94 9.86
C GLY A 310 23.95 13.60 9.12
N TYR A 311 25.14 13.31 8.59
CA TYR A 311 25.40 12.07 7.88
C TYR A 311 25.38 10.85 8.81
N SER A 312 25.89 10.98 10.04
CA SER A 312 25.78 9.91 11.05
C SER A 312 24.32 9.66 11.41
N GLY A 313 23.52 10.72 11.58
CA GLY A 313 22.08 10.64 11.80
C GLY A 313 21.35 9.95 10.65
N LEU A 314 21.68 10.29 9.40
CA LEU A 314 21.12 9.62 8.21
C LEU A 314 21.49 8.14 8.17
N PHE A 315 22.75 7.81 8.45
CA PHE A 315 23.24 6.43 8.48
C PHE A 315 22.51 5.63 9.56
N LEU A 316 22.42 6.16 10.79
CA LEU A 316 21.71 5.52 11.90
C LEU A 316 20.21 5.38 11.61
N LEU A 317 19.57 6.39 11.02
CA LEU A 317 18.16 6.35 10.63
C LEU A 317 17.94 5.28 9.56
N THR A 318 18.76 5.25 8.52
CA THR A 318 18.66 4.25 7.44
C THR A 318 18.89 2.84 7.99
N PHE A 319 19.91 2.67 8.83
CA PHE A 319 20.18 1.42 9.51
C PHE A 319 19.00 1.00 10.40
N ALA A 320 18.43 1.91 11.19
CA ALA A 320 17.28 1.63 12.04
C ALA A 320 16.04 1.24 11.23
N VAL A 321 15.78 1.91 10.10
CA VAL A 321 14.69 1.58 9.17
C VAL A 321 14.92 0.20 8.54
N MET A 322 16.13 -0.10 8.09
CA MET A 322 16.48 -1.40 7.50
C MET A 322 16.42 -2.52 8.54
N ALA A 323 16.91 -2.30 9.75
CA ALA A 323 16.84 -3.26 10.85
C ALA A 323 15.38 -3.51 11.27
N HIS A 324 14.57 -2.44 11.35
CA HIS A 324 13.15 -2.56 11.61
C HIS A 324 12.44 -3.33 10.48
N TRP A 325 12.76 -3.02 9.23
CA TRP A 325 12.23 -3.71 8.05
C TRP A 325 12.60 -5.20 8.05
N GLY A 326 13.83 -5.54 8.41
CA GLY A 326 14.26 -6.93 8.61
C GLY A 326 13.41 -7.65 9.65
N ARG A 327 13.10 -6.99 10.78
CA ARG A 327 12.17 -7.53 11.80
C ARG A 327 10.75 -7.69 11.28
N VAL A 328 10.24 -6.73 10.51
CA VAL A 328 8.91 -6.80 9.86
C VAL A 328 8.87 -7.98 8.89
N CYS A 329 9.87 -8.15 8.03
CA CYS A 329 9.98 -9.30 7.12
C CYS A 329 10.00 -10.64 7.86
N HIS A 330 10.74 -10.71 8.97
CA HIS A 330 10.76 -11.91 9.81
C HIS A 330 9.38 -12.19 10.42
N ARG A 331 8.69 -11.17 10.94
CA ARG A 331 7.33 -11.30 11.46
C ARG A 331 6.33 -11.71 10.38
N ILE A 332 6.39 -11.11 9.19
CA ILE A 332 5.57 -11.51 8.02
C ILE A 332 5.70 -13.00 7.79
N ARG A 333 6.93 -13.51 7.68
CA ARG A 333 7.15 -14.93 7.42
C ARG A 333 6.64 -15.81 8.54
N LYS A 334 6.91 -15.41 9.78
CA LYS A 334 6.40 -16.12 10.94
C LYS A 334 4.86 -16.20 10.89
N GLN A 335 4.18 -15.08 10.62
CA GLN A 335 2.73 -15.02 10.49
C GLN A 335 2.20 -15.81 9.29
N VAL A 336 2.89 -15.82 8.15
CA VAL A 336 2.53 -16.67 7.01
C VAL A 336 2.68 -18.14 7.37
N HIS A 337 3.75 -18.53 8.06
CA HIS A 337 3.98 -19.91 8.47
C HIS A 337 2.97 -20.38 9.54
N GLU A 338 2.64 -19.50 10.48
CA GLU A 338 1.68 -19.72 11.57
C GLU A 338 0.23 -19.42 11.16
N LEU A 339 -0.01 -19.02 9.91
CA LEU A 339 -1.34 -18.64 9.42
C LEU A 339 -2.30 -19.81 9.61
N ASP A 340 -3.26 -19.66 10.50
CA ASP A 340 -4.37 -20.58 10.66
C ASP A 340 -5.65 -19.77 10.67
N ILE A 341 -6.47 -19.96 9.63
CA ILE A 341 -7.72 -19.22 9.49
C ILE A 341 -8.72 -19.56 10.61
N ARG A 342 -8.54 -20.72 11.26
CA ARG A 342 -9.36 -21.17 12.39
C ARG A 342 -9.12 -20.35 13.65
N THR A 343 -7.91 -19.82 13.83
CA THR A 343 -7.53 -19.02 14.99
C THR A 343 -7.46 -17.53 14.68
N ALA A 344 -7.73 -17.13 13.43
CA ALA A 344 -7.77 -15.73 13.05
C ALA A 344 -8.80 -14.97 13.90
N ALA A 345 -8.42 -13.80 14.38
CA ALA A 345 -9.26 -12.91 15.15
C ALA A 345 -10.39 -12.36 14.27
N CYS A 346 -11.62 -12.57 14.69
CA CYS A 346 -12.78 -11.97 14.07
C CYS A 346 -13.28 -10.80 14.93
N PHE A 347 -14.01 -9.89 14.31
CA PHE A 347 -14.72 -8.85 15.05
C PHE A 347 -16.00 -9.42 15.68
N ASP A 348 -16.69 -10.27 14.92
CA ASP A 348 -17.85 -11.03 15.32
C ASP A 348 -17.58 -12.52 15.09
N GLU A 349 -17.87 -13.36 16.08
CA GLU A 349 -17.64 -14.81 15.99
C GLU A 349 -18.60 -15.49 14.99
N ALA A 350 -19.78 -14.90 14.74
CA ALA A 350 -20.72 -15.39 13.73
C ALA A 350 -20.12 -15.34 12.31
N ASP A 351 -19.23 -14.38 12.03
CA ASP A 351 -18.53 -14.27 10.75
C ASP A 351 -17.67 -15.50 10.46
N ARG A 352 -17.17 -16.21 11.49
CA ARG A 352 -16.32 -17.39 11.30
C ARG A 352 -17.05 -18.51 10.58
N ALA A 353 -18.27 -18.81 11.01
CA ALA A 353 -19.11 -19.84 10.39
C ALA A 353 -19.46 -19.46 8.95
N LEU A 354 -19.68 -18.17 8.66
CA LEU A 354 -19.94 -17.69 7.31
C LEU A 354 -18.71 -17.83 6.41
N VAL A 355 -17.55 -17.38 6.89
CA VAL A 355 -16.27 -17.43 6.17
C VAL A 355 -15.85 -18.88 5.86
N PHE A 356 -16.04 -19.82 6.78
CA PHE A 356 -15.69 -21.23 6.51
C PHE A 356 -16.61 -21.87 5.50
N ARG A 357 -17.93 -21.66 5.62
CA ARG A 357 -18.89 -22.11 4.60
C ARG A 357 -18.55 -21.55 3.22
N ALA A 358 -18.15 -20.27 3.15
CA ALA A 358 -17.68 -19.65 1.93
C ALA A 358 -16.46 -20.38 1.34
N LEU A 359 -15.41 -20.56 2.14
CA LEU A 359 -14.16 -21.19 1.69
C LEU A 359 -14.34 -22.64 1.26
N GLN A 360 -15.13 -23.42 2.01
CA GLN A 360 -15.50 -24.79 1.63
C GLN A 360 -16.20 -24.81 0.27
N SER A 361 -17.23 -23.97 0.09
CA SER A 361 -17.98 -23.89 -1.16
C SER A 361 -17.13 -23.47 -2.37
N LEU A 362 -16.05 -22.73 -2.14
CA LEU A 362 -15.08 -22.32 -3.16
C LEU A 362 -14.04 -23.42 -3.43
N GLY A 363 -13.56 -24.11 -2.38
CA GLY A 363 -12.60 -25.20 -2.47
C GLY A 363 -13.15 -26.42 -3.23
N ASP A 364 -14.41 -26.77 -2.98
CA ASP A 364 -15.12 -27.88 -3.63
C ASP A 364 -15.21 -27.70 -5.15
N ARG A 365 -15.38 -26.46 -5.63
CA ARG A 365 -15.46 -26.17 -7.07
C ARG A 365 -14.12 -26.31 -7.80
N HIS A 366 -13.01 -26.17 -7.09
CA HIS A 366 -11.70 -25.98 -7.73
C HIS A 366 -10.74 -27.15 -7.56
N THR A 367 -10.92 -28.03 -6.56
CA THR A 367 -9.79 -28.89 -6.17
C THR A 367 -10.11 -30.29 -5.65
N PHE A 368 -11.34 -30.59 -5.22
CA PHE A 368 -11.60 -31.86 -4.54
C PHE A 368 -12.81 -32.57 -5.14
N HIS A 369 -12.56 -33.69 -5.82
CA HIS A 369 -13.59 -34.71 -6.06
C HIS A 369 -13.96 -35.32 -4.71
N ARG A 370 -15.04 -34.83 -4.10
CA ARG A 370 -15.57 -35.30 -2.81
C ARG A 370 -16.24 -36.66 -3.00
N THR A 371 -16.02 -37.59 -2.06
CA THR A 371 -16.78 -38.84 -1.91
C THR A 371 -17.79 -38.67 -0.76
N ASP A 372 -19.06 -38.95 -1.03
CA ASP A 372 -20.25 -38.45 -0.31
C ASP A 372 -20.55 -39.04 1.10
N SER A 373 -19.57 -39.47 1.91
CA SER A 373 -19.90 -40.27 3.12
C SER A 373 -19.28 -39.92 4.47
N GLU A 374 -18.54 -38.82 4.65
CA GLU A 374 -17.93 -38.48 5.95
C GLU A 374 -17.94 -36.95 6.24
N ASP A 375 -19.12 -36.34 6.39
CA ASP A 375 -19.30 -34.90 6.10
C ASP A 375 -18.89 -33.85 7.16
N GLN A 376 -18.33 -34.21 8.31
CA GLN A 376 -17.98 -33.19 9.33
C GLN A 376 -16.50 -33.18 9.77
N GLN A 377 -15.85 -34.34 9.86
CA GLN A 377 -14.40 -34.39 10.14
C GLN A 377 -13.55 -34.08 8.90
N LEU A 378 -14.06 -34.36 7.70
CA LEU A 378 -13.40 -34.05 6.44
C LEU A 378 -13.23 -32.53 6.24
N ASP A 379 -14.16 -31.76 6.78
CA ASP A 379 -14.22 -30.30 6.63
C ASP A 379 -13.04 -29.61 7.35
N GLU A 380 -12.65 -30.07 8.54
CA GLU A 380 -11.48 -29.51 9.23
C GLU A 380 -10.16 -29.87 8.54
N LEU A 381 -10.05 -31.11 8.04
CA LEU A 381 -8.87 -31.57 7.33
C LEU A 381 -8.70 -30.82 6.01
N ALA A 382 -9.78 -30.63 5.26
CA ALA A 382 -9.78 -29.87 4.01
C ALA A 382 -9.36 -28.41 4.23
N ILE A 383 -9.84 -27.75 5.29
CA ILE A 383 -9.41 -26.39 5.65
C ILE A 383 -7.93 -26.36 6.03
N ALA A 384 -7.44 -27.38 6.75
CA ALA A 384 -6.02 -27.47 7.11
C ALA A 384 -5.12 -27.65 5.87
N GLU A 385 -5.48 -28.55 4.95
CA GLU A 385 -4.76 -28.75 3.68
C GLU A 385 -4.78 -27.49 2.81
N LEU A 386 -5.94 -26.86 2.69
CA LEU A 386 -6.11 -25.59 1.99
C LEU A 386 -5.22 -24.51 2.60
N THR A 387 -5.18 -24.43 3.93
CA THR A 387 -4.32 -23.49 4.65
C THR A 387 -2.85 -23.73 4.31
N VAL A 388 -2.36 -24.97 4.37
CA VAL A 388 -0.97 -25.32 3.99
C VAL A 388 -0.65 -24.89 2.56
N LYS A 389 -1.54 -25.17 1.61
CA LYS A 389 -1.38 -24.75 0.21
C LYS A 389 -1.31 -23.23 0.09
N ILE A 390 -2.19 -22.51 0.79
CA ILE A 390 -2.23 -21.04 0.77
C ILE A 390 -0.96 -20.44 1.37
N ARG A 391 -0.44 -20.99 2.48
CA ARG A 391 0.83 -20.53 3.08
C ARG A 391 1.97 -20.55 2.05
N SER A 392 2.10 -21.65 1.31
CA SER A 392 3.16 -21.79 0.30
C SER A 392 3.04 -20.76 -0.83
N GLN A 393 1.80 -20.49 -1.27
CA GLN A 393 1.50 -19.53 -2.33
C GLN A 393 1.71 -18.08 -1.87
N LEU A 394 1.26 -17.76 -0.65
CA LEU A 394 1.48 -16.46 -0.04
C LEU A 394 2.97 -16.20 0.16
N GLU A 395 3.74 -17.16 0.68
CA GLU A 395 5.17 -16.99 0.86
C GLU A 395 5.87 -16.60 -0.45
N ASN A 396 5.53 -17.28 -1.55
CA ASN A 396 6.00 -16.93 -2.89
C ASN A 396 5.55 -15.53 -3.32
N ALA A 397 4.27 -15.17 -3.13
CA ALA A 397 3.75 -13.85 -3.48
C ALA A 397 4.43 -12.71 -2.68
N PHE A 398 4.72 -12.93 -1.39
CA PHE A 398 5.47 -12.01 -0.55
C PHE A 398 6.91 -11.87 -1.05
N VAL A 399 7.59 -12.96 -1.39
CA VAL A 399 8.96 -12.92 -1.93
C VAL A 399 9.00 -12.15 -3.26
N VAL A 400 8.07 -12.42 -4.18
CA VAL A 400 7.98 -11.74 -5.48
C VAL A 400 7.66 -10.25 -5.30
N SER A 401 6.73 -9.90 -4.41
CA SER A 401 6.32 -8.51 -4.16
C SER A 401 7.43 -7.67 -3.51
N LEU A 402 8.23 -8.28 -2.63
CA LEU A 402 9.29 -7.58 -1.89
C LEU A 402 10.64 -7.55 -2.64
N GLY A 403 10.77 -8.34 -3.72
CA GLY A 403 11.92 -8.34 -4.63
C GLY A 403 13.11 -9.22 -4.20
N PHE A 404 14.01 -9.48 -5.15
CA PHE A 404 15.27 -10.21 -4.93
C PHE A 404 16.14 -9.43 -3.92
N ASN A 405 16.56 -10.08 -2.83
CA ASN A 405 17.21 -9.48 -1.65
C ASN A 405 16.34 -8.63 -0.71
N ARG A 406 15.01 -8.60 -0.85
CA ARG A 406 14.08 -7.94 0.11
C ARG A 406 14.32 -6.43 0.28
N LEU A 407 15.10 -5.84 -0.63
CA LEU A 407 15.32 -4.42 -0.75
C LEU A 407 14.40 -3.95 -1.87
N PRO A 408 13.26 -3.35 -1.54
CA PRO A 408 12.37 -2.84 -2.55
C PRO A 408 13.02 -1.57 -3.14
N VAL A 409 13.81 -1.79 -4.20
CA VAL A 409 14.64 -0.80 -4.92
C VAL A 409 13.86 0.47 -5.22
N LYS A 410 12.55 0.35 -5.47
CA LYS A 410 11.64 1.49 -5.66
C LYS A 410 11.71 2.54 -4.54
N TYR A 411 11.82 2.11 -3.28
CA TYR A 411 11.94 3.01 -2.12
C TYR A 411 13.36 3.56 -1.93
N LEU A 412 14.38 2.79 -2.34
CA LEU A 412 15.77 3.23 -2.37
C LEU A 412 15.97 4.33 -3.42
N VAL A 413 15.43 4.13 -4.63
CA VAL A 413 15.43 5.13 -5.71
C VAL A 413 14.77 6.43 -5.26
N ALA A 414 13.61 6.35 -4.59
CA ALA A 414 12.95 7.52 -3.99
C ALA A 414 13.85 8.26 -2.97
N SER A 415 14.74 7.54 -2.29
CA SER A 415 15.62 8.09 -1.25
C SER A 415 16.97 8.58 -1.79
N LEU A 416 17.47 8.02 -2.90
CA LEU A 416 18.82 8.24 -3.43
C LEU A 416 18.88 9.01 -4.76
N LEU A 417 17.75 9.37 -5.35
CA LEU A 417 17.67 10.30 -6.51
C LEU A 417 18.54 11.58 -6.39
N PRO A 418 18.87 12.13 -5.20
CA PRO A 418 19.76 13.29 -5.10
C PRO A 418 21.25 13.00 -5.39
N CYS A 419 21.70 11.75 -5.54
CA CYS A 419 23.13 11.45 -5.55
C CYS A 419 23.71 11.32 -6.97
N SER A 420 24.57 12.28 -7.31
CA SER A 420 25.63 12.25 -8.33
C SER A 420 25.35 12.83 -9.73
N ALA A 421 25.80 14.08 -9.90
CA ALA A 421 26.39 14.55 -11.16
C ALA A 421 27.74 15.20 -10.82
N LYS A 422 28.76 14.37 -10.53
CA LYS A 422 30.14 14.86 -10.51
C LYS A 422 30.57 15.05 -11.97
N ARG A 423 30.77 16.30 -12.38
CA ARG A 423 31.31 16.62 -13.70
C ARG A 423 32.79 16.20 -13.74
N TRP A 424 33.09 15.10 -14.42
CA TRP A 424 34.45 14.82 -14.90
C TRP A 424 34.74 15.83 -16.02
N ARG A 425 35.63 16.80 -15.79
CA ARG A 425 36.28 17.48 -16.91
C ARG A 425 37.34 16.50 -17.45
N ALA A 426 37.18 16.07 -18.70
CA ALA A 426 38.31 15.59 -19.46
C ALA A 426 39.21 16.80 -19.69
N GLU A 427 40.35 16.83 -18.99
CA GLU A 427 41.42 17.80 -19.25
C GLU A 427 41.97 17.49 -20.65
N GLY A 428 41.91 18.47 -21.55
CA GLY A 428 42.50 18.47 -22.88
C GLY A 428 43.14 19.82 -23.14
#